data_AF-A0A2R4PGK7-F1
#
_entry.id   AF-A0A2R4PGK7-F1
#
_cell.length_a   1.000
_cell.length_b   1.000
_cell.length_c   1.000
_cell.angle_alpha   90.00
_cell.angle_beta   90.00
_cell.angle_gamma   90.00
#
_symmetry.space_group_name_H-M   'P 1'
#
loop_
_entity.id
_entity.type
_entity.pdbx_description
1 polymer ?
#
loop_
_entity_poly.entity_id
_entity_poly.type
_entity_poly.pdbx_seq_one_letter_code
_entity_poly.pdbx_strand_id
1 'polypeptide(L)'
;MTAQHYITTARLDIYRKHLKVKPAQVMAAYHWNKALAGALLPAMQCLEVTLRNAINTAIQSFPPAGAKGLWDTNTNWVTSLPKYMGDNRVKPSERYKRARNPKDRQDAAGYLLDKWGNRLLARTLIEENLVDQAKSQISKEGKKPTPDRIIAGLTFGFWTTLLTDPYEDPHGDRLLWPTLTSQVFPNAPAGYSRRDICAAFFQIKELRNRLSHHEAVWKFHQKNPATGKTDYSKPVYGTQASCSLLRKHYDDIIEMVGWMSTERKDNFLNHSANLRFYALCSVDGLNSYIAPEKIKEQIEVSNDDNEDINRLINVLGKNEFIRLVKEEQTILTIGTDNSFSLL
;
A
#
# COMPACT_ATOMS: atom_id res chain seq x y z
N MET A 1 24.88 25.36 11.00
CA MET A 1 23.48 25.13 10.56
C MET A 1 23.06 23.73 10.98
N THR A 2 21.97 23.58 11.76
CA THR A 2 21.49 22.27 12.21
C THR A 2 20.66 21.60 11.11
N ALA A 3 20.79 20.27 10.93
CA ALA A 3 20.07 19.49 9.92
C ALA A 3 18.53 19.67 9.93
N GLN A 4 17.96 20.11 11.05
CA GLN A 4 16.54 20.42 11.22
C GLN A 4 16.03 21.53 10.29
N HIS A 5 16.88 22.43 9.77
CA HIS A 5 16.43 23.53 8.90
C HIS A 5 15.78 23.06 7.59
N TYR A 6 16.14 21.87 7.12
CA TYR A 6 15.59 21.27 5.89
C TYR A 6 14.32 20.45 6.13
N ILE A 7 13.81 20.39 7.37
CA ILE A 7 12.58 19.68 7.73
C ILE A 7 11.64 20.68 8.39
N THR A 8 10.42 20.81 7.88
CA THR A 8 9.46 21.77 8.42
C THR A 8 9.17 21.50 9.90
N THR A 9 9.05 22.55 10.71
CA THR A 9 8.72 22.45 12.13
C THR A 9 7.45 21.64 12.35
N ALA A 10 6.44 21.82 11.50
CA ALA A 10 5.19 21.05 11.54
C ALA A 10 5.41 19.53 11.40
N ARG A 11 6.39 19.07 10.61
CA ARG A 11 6.74 17.65 10.47
C ARG A 11 7.45 17.08 11.69
N LEU A 12 8.19 17.90 12.44
CA LEU A 12 8.93 17.47 13.63
C LEU A 12 8.09 17.59 14.93
N ASP A 13 7.23 18.59 15.00
CA ASP A 13 6.39 18.89 16.17
C ASP A 13 5.44 17.75 16.54
N ILE A 14 4.99 16.97 15.55
CA ILE A 14 4.09 15.85 15.78
C ILE A 14 4.71 14.80 16.71
N TYR A 15 6.02 14.59 16.67
CA TYR A 15 6.69 13.63 17.55
C TYR A 15 6.58 14.08 19.01
N ARG A 16 6.82 15.37 19.27
CA ARG A 16 6.66 15.95 20.62
C ARG A 16 5.21 15.92 21.08
N LYS A 17 4.29 16.37 20.22
CA LYS A 17 2.87 16.53 20.57
C LYS A 17 2.17 15.19 20.78
N HIS A 18 2.39 14.24 19.85
CA HIS A 18 1.69 12.97 19.82
C HIS A 18 2.39 11.88 20.62
N LEU A 19 3.72 11.72 20.48
CA LEU A 19 4.48 10.67 21.16
C LEU A 19 5.10 11.11 22.50
N LYS A 20 5.01 12.40 22.84
CA LYS A 20 5.59 12.97 24.08
C LYS A 20 7.11 12.80 24.20
N VAL A 21 7.82 12.70 23.07
CA VAL A 21 9.30 12.66 23.07
C VAL A 21 9.89 14.02 23.44
N LYS A 22 11.05 14.02 24.11
CA LYS A 22 11.76 15.25 24.50
C LYS A 22 12.29 15.98 23.25
N PRO A 23 12.50 17.31 23.30
CA PRO A 23 13.04 18.08 22.16
C PRO A 23 14.33 17.48 21.57
N ALA A 24 15.27 17.06 22.44
CA ALA A 24 16.53 16.44 22.02
C ALA A 24 16.35 15.08 21.32
N GLN A 25 15.21 14.39 21.53
CA GLN A 25 14.93 13.07 20.99
C GLN A 25 14.17 13.10 19.65
N VAL A 26 13.68 14.27 19.22
CA VAL A 26 12.79 14.39 18.05
C VAL A 26 13.43 13.87 16.77
N MET A 27 14.71 14.16 16.56
CA MET A 27 15.43 13.66 15.37
C MET A 27 15.57 12.14 15.40
N ALA A 28 15.92 11.57 16.55
CA ALA A 28 16.00 10.12 16.70
C ALA A 28 14.64 9.44 16.45
N ALA A 29 13.54 10.01 16.98
CA ALA A 29 12.18 9.53 16.70
C ALA A 29 11.78 9.66 15.22
N TYR A 30 12.24 10.72 14.55
CA TYR A 30 12.06 10.88 13.10
C TYR A 30 12.80 9.80 12.29
N HIS A 31 14.01 9.42 12.70
CA HIS A 31 14.74 8.30 12.10
C HIS A 31 14.09 6.94 12.39
N TRP A 32 13.55 6.74 13.59
CA TRP A 32 12.71 5.58 13.90
C TRP A 32 11.51 5.48 12.94
N ASN A 33 10.80 6.59 12.69
CA ASN A 33 9.70 6.58 11.72
C ASN A 33 10.15 6.19 10.29
N LYS A 34 11.34 6.62 9.86
CA LYS A 34 11.88 6.21 8.56
C LYS A 34 12.17 4.71 8.51
N ALA A 35 12.77 4.16 9.58
CA ALA A 35 13.01 2.72 9.68
C ALA A 35 11.69 1.93 9.67
N LEU A 36 10.70 2.40 10.43
CA LEU A 36 9.37 1.82 10.50
C LEU A 36 8.64 1.88 9.14
N ALA A 37 8.73 3.01 8.44
CA ALA A 37 8.23 3.17 7.08
C ALA A 37 8.92 2.20 6.09
N GLY A 38 10.23 2.02 6.20
CA GLY A 38 10.98 1.03 5.43
C GLY A 38 10.51 -0.40 5.70
N ALA A 39 10.22 -0.74 6.96
CA ALA A 39 9.75 -2.06 7.36
C ALA A 39 8.30 -2.37 6.94
N LEU A 40 7.50 -1.35 6.59
CA LEU A 40 6.15 -1.53 6.02
C LEU A 40 6.18 -1.93 4.53
N LEU A 41 7.22 -1.53 3.79
CA LEU A 41 7.28 -1.70 2.34
C LEU A 41 7.14 -3.16 1.88
N PRO A 42 7.79 -4.17 2.51
CA PRO A 42 7.67 -5.55 2.06
C PRO A 42 6.23 -6.06 2.04
N ALA A 43 5.45 -5.80 3.10
CA ALA A 43 4.04 -6.21 3.17
C ALA A 43 3.17 -5.48 2.14
N MET A 44 3.41 -4.17 1.96
CA MET A 44 2.71 -3.36 0.95
C MET A 44 2.98 -3.85 -0.48
N GLN A 45 4.24 -4.15 -0.80
CA GLN A 45 4.63 -4.71 -2.09
C GLN A 45 4.04 -6.09 -2.30
N CYS A 46 4.06 -6.94 -1.26
CA CYS A 46 3.44 -8.26 -1.30
C CYS A 46 1.96 -8.13 -1.66
N LEU A 47 1.21 -7.29 -0.96
CA LEU A 47 -0.21 -7.03 -1.23
C LEU A 47 -0.47 -6.48 -2.63
N GLU A 48 0.24 -5.43 -3.05
CA GLU A 48 0.03 -4.77 -4.35
C GLU A 48 0.25 -5.72 -5.52
N VAL A 49 1.33 -6.52 -5.47
CA VAL A 49 1.61 -7.53 -6.50
C VAL A 49 0.56 -8.64 -6.47
N THR A 50 0.12 -9.06 -5.28
CA THR A 50 -0.93 -10.11 -5.14
C THR A 50 -2.24 -9.65 -5.75
N LEU A 51 -2.73 -8.47 -5.36
CA LEU A 51 -4.00 -7.92 -5.85
C LEU A 51 -3.99 -7.74 -7.37
N ARG A 52 -2.93 -7.13 -7.91
CA ARG A 52 -2.75 -6.94 -9.34
C ARG A 52 -2.86 -8.27 -10.08
N ASN A 53 -2.08 -9.25 -9.64
CA ASN A 53 -2.00 -10.54 -10.32
C ASN A 53 -3.29 -11.35 -10.14
N ALA A 54 -3.92 -11.31 -8.97
CA ALA A 54 -5.19 -11.99 -8.72
C ALA A 54 -6.29 -11.46 -9.64
N ILE A 55 -6.46 -10.13 -9.73
CA ILE A 55 -7.43 -9.51 -10.65
C ILE A 55 -7.09 -9.84 -12.11
N ASN A 56 -5.82 -9.66 -12.51
CA ASN A 56 -5.40 -9.91 -13.88
C ASN A 56 -5.63 -11.37 -14.32
N THR A 57 -5.26 -12.33 -13.47
CA THR A 57 -5.47 -13.75 -13.74
C THR A 57 -6.95 -14.10 -13.74
N ALA A 58 -7.74 -13.58 -12.79
CA ALA A 58 -9.18 -13.84 -12.74
C ALA A 58 -9.89 -13.38 -14.02
N ILE A 59 -9.57 -12.18 -14.54
CA ILE A 59 -10.12 -11.68 -15.81
C ILE A 59 -9.78 -12.59 -16.98
N GLN A 60 -8.53 -13.07 -17.06
CA GLN A 60 -8.05 -13.87 -18.19
C GLN A 60 -8.49 -15.32 -18.15
N SER A 61 -8.55 -15.93 -16.96
CA SER A 61 -8.88 -17.34 -16.78
C SER A 61 -10.37 -17.58 -16.58
N PHE A 62 -11.10 -16.61 -16.02
CA PHE A 62 -12.52 -16.71 -15.70
C PHE A 62 -13.28 -15.47 -16.18
N PRO A 63 -13.21 -15.11 -17.47
CA PRO A 63 -13.79 -13.87 -17.99
C PRO A 63 -15.30 -13.81 -17.73
N PRO A 64 -15.85 -12.65 -17.31
CA PRO A 64 -17.29 -12.43 -17.23
C PRO A 64 -17.95 -12.72 -18.59
N ALA A 65 -18.98 -13.56 -18.62
CA ALA A 65 -19.55 -14.05 -19.89
C ALA A 65 -20.19 -12.91 -20.70
N GLY A 66 -20.80 -11.94 -20.00
CA GLY A 66 -21.39 -10.74 -20.58
C GLY A 66 -20.37 -9.74 -21.12
N ALA A 67 -19.06 -9.88 -20.82
CA ALA A 67 -18.02 -9.00 -21.35
C ALA A 67 -17.74 -9.19 -22.85
N LYS A 68 -18.18 -10.32 -23.43
CA LYS A 68 -17.89 -10.70 -24.81
C LYS A 68 -18.32 -9.61 -25.80
N GLY A 69 -17.35 -9.06 -26.54
CA GLY A 69 -17.57 -8.03 -27.55
C GLY A 69 -17.71 -6.60 -26.99
N LEU A 70 -17.65 -6.43 -25.66
CA LEU A 70 -17.73 -5.13 -25.00
C LEU A 70 -16.35 -4.58 -24.63
N TRP A 71 -15.49 -5.43 -24.08
CA TRP A 71 -14.09 -5.14 -23.76
C TRP A 71 -13.28 -6.44 -23.82
N ASP A 72 -11.95 -6.35 -23.98
CA ASP A 72 -11.10 -7.53 -24.12
C ASP A 72 -10.88 -8.18 -22.76
N THR A 73 -10.96 -9.51 -22.69
CA THR A 73 -10.65 -10.25 -21.45
C THR A 73 -9.28 -10.94 -21.50
N ASN A 74 -8.50 -10.74 -22.56
CA ASN A 74 -7.08 -11.09 -22.61
C ASN A 74 -6.24 -9.97 -21.98
N THR A 75 -4.90 -10.01 -22.12
CA THR A 75 -3.99 -9.01 -21.54
C THR A 75 -4.33 -7.55 -21.90
N ASN A 76 -5.04 -7.29 -23.00
CA ASN A 76 -5.46 -5.95 -23.41
C ASN A 76 -6.60 -5.34 -22.56
N TRP A 77 -7.22 -6.12 -21.66
CA TRP A 77 -8.30 -5.67 -20.77
C TRP A 77 -7.94 -4.37 -20.05
N VAL A 78 -6.67 -4.22 -19.66
CA VAL A 78 -6.16 -3.07 -18.93
C VAL A 78 -6.35 -1.75 -19.69
N THR A 79 -6.49 -1.82 -21.01
CA THR A 79 -6.79 -0.67 -21.88
C THR A 79 -8.24 -0.60 -22.32
N SER A 80 -8.87 -1.74 -22.64
CA SER A 80 -10.22 -1.75 -23.21
C SER A 80 -11.32 -1.65 -22.15
N LEU A 81 -11.14 -2.21 -20.95
CA LEU A 81 -12.13 -2.07 -19.86
C LEU A 81 -12.26 -0.61 -19.40
N PRO A 82 -11.19 0.14 -19.06
CA PRO A 82 -11.32 1.56 -18.71
C PRO A 82 -11.96 2.40 -19.82
N LYS A 83 -11.64 2.09 -21.08
CA LYS A 83 -12.26 2.76 -22.23
C LYS A 83 -13.75 2.46 -22.34
N TYR A 84 -14.15 1.19 -22.22
CA TYR A 84 -15.55 0.77 -22.20
C TYR A 84 -16.31 1.48 -21.07
N MET A 85 -15.71 1.56 -19.87
CA MET A 85 -16.29 2.29 -18.74
C MET A 85 -16.48 3.77 -19.06
N GLY A 86 -15.49 4.43 -19.66
CA GLY A 86 -15.59 5.83 -20.07
C GLY A 86 -16.67 6.07 -21.12
N ASP A 87 -16.78 5.17 -22.11
CA ASP A 87 -17.75 5.27 -23.20
C ASP A 87 -19.20 5.03 -22.72
N ASN A 88 -19.41 4.25 -21.64
CA ASN A 88 -20.74 3.96 -21.09
C ASN A 88 -21.16 4.90 -19.94
N ARG A 89 -20.20 5.45 -19.18
CA ARG A 89 -20.51 6.26 -17.99
C ARG A 89 -20.46 7.76 -18.24
N VAL A 90 -19.78 8.20 -19.30
CA VAL A 90 -19.71 9.61 -19.67
C VAL A 90 -20.65 9.85 -20.84
N LYS A 91 -21.54 10.85 -20.72
CA LYS A 91 -22.45 11.22 -21.81
C LYS A 91 -21.64 11.51 -23.08
N PRO A 92 -22.08 11.06 -24.27
CA PRO A 92 -21.34 11.27 -25.51
C PRO A 92 -20.96 12.73 -25.79
N SER A 93 -21.81 13.69 -25.40
CA SER A 93 -21.56 15.14 -25.52
C SER A 93 -20.39 15.65 -24.66
N GLU A 94 -20.11 15.00 -23.54
CA GLU A 94 -18.99 15.32 -22.65
C GLU A 94 -17.77 14.46 -22.96
N ARG A 95 -17.99 13.23 -23.42
CA ARG A 95 -16.97 12.24 -23.74
C ARG A 95 -16.10 12.66 -24.92
N TYR A 96 -16.71 13.19 -25.98
CA TYR A 96 -16.05 13.46 -27.26
C TYR A 96 -16.07 14.95 -27.63
N LYS A 97 -15.00 15.41 -28.29
CA LYS A 97 -14.90 16.78 -28.78
C LYS A 97 -15.84 17.01 -29.97
N ARG A 98 -16.52 18.15 -29.98
CA ARG A 98 -17.33 18.63 -31.12
C ARG A 98 -16.47 19.37 -32.11
N ALA A 99 -16.73 19.16 -33.40
CA ALA A 99 -16.14 19.97 -34.46
C ALA A 99 -16.61 21.42 -34.33
N ARG A 100 -15.70 22.36 -34.59
CA ARG A 100 -16.02 23.80 -34.55
C ARG A 100 -16.10 24.39 -35.97
N ASN A 101 -15.37 23.79 -36.90
CA ASN A 101 -15.34 24.22 -38.29
C ASN A 101 -15.90 23.13 -39.21
N PRO A 102 -16.62 23.48 -40.29
CA PRO A 102 -17.09 22.50 -41.28
C PRO A 102 -15.99 21.70 -41.95
N LYS A 103 -14.76 22.24 -42.01
CA LYS A 103 -13.58 21.57 -42.59
C LYS A 103 -12.92 20.55 -41.64
N ASP A 104 -13.31 20.53 -40.37
CA ASP A 104 -12.77 19.57 -39.42
C ASP A 104 -13.21 18.15 -39.82
N ARG A 105 -12.30 17.17 -39.71
CA ARG A 105 -12.64 15.77 -39.92
C ARG A 105 -13.62 15.34 -38.83
N GLN A 106 -14.86 15.04 -39.20
CA GLN A 106 -15.95 14.78 -38.26
C GLN A 106 -16.88 13.67 -38.75
N ASP A 107 -17.60 13.02 -37.82
CA ASP A 107 -18.64 12.05 -38.16
C ASP A 107 -20.01 12.71 -38.44
N ALA A 108 -21.00 11.89 -38.83
CA ALA A 108 -22.36 12.34 -39.09
C ALA A 108 -23.05 12.98 -37.87
N ALA A 109 -22.57 12.69 -36.66
CA ALA A 109 -23.08 13.27 -35.43
C ALA A 109 -22.36 14.56 -35.02
N GLY A 110 -21.36 15.03 -35.81
CA GLY A 110 -20.61 16.28 -35.58
C GLY A 110 -19.47 16.17 -34.57
N TYR A 111 -18.99 14.96 -34.28
CA TYR A 111 -17.84 14.74 -33.41
C TYR A 111 -16.53 14.72 -34.19
N LEU A 112 -15.50 15.37 -33.63
CA LEU A 112 -14.15 15.40 -34.21
C LEU A 112 -13.55 14.01 -34.28
N LEU A 113 -12.91 13.70 -35.40
CA LEU A 113 -12.22 12.44 -35.66
C LEU A 113 -10.71 12.65 -35.77
N ASP A 114 -9.96 11.66 -35.30
CA ASP A 114 -8.53 11.56 -35.56
C ASP A 114 -8.23 11.09 -36.99
N LYS A 115 -6.94 10.94 -37.32
CA LYS A 115 -6.49 10.50 -38.65
C LYS A 115 -6.92 9.06 -39.00
N TRP A 116 -7.26 8.26 -38.00
CA TRP A 116 -7.71 6.87 -38.12
C TRP A 116 -9.23 6.73 -38.09
N GLY A 117 -9.98 7.84 -37.93
CA GLY A 117 -11.44 7.85 -37.91
C GLY A 117 -12.06 7.62 -36.53
N ASN A 118 -11.30 7.64 -35.45
CA ASN A 118 -11.86 7.53 -34.09
C ASN A 118 -12.23 8.90 -33.54
N ARG A 119 -13.31 8.98 -32.75
CA ARG A 119 -13.71 10.22 -32.07
C ARG A 119 -12.64 10.67 -31.07
N LEU A 120 -12.27 11.95 -31.12
CA LEU A 120 -11.34 12.56 -30.18
C LEU A 120 -11.98 12.74 -28.80
N LEU A 121 -11.30 12.26 -27.76
CA LEU A 121 -11.77 12.36 -26.38
C LEU A 121 -11.65 13.80 -25.84
N ALA A 122 -12.71 14.26 -25.18
CA ALA A 122 -12.77 15.51 -24.41
C ALA A 122 -12.66 15.24 -22.91
N ARG A 123 -13.34 14.19 -22.42
CA ARG A 123 -13.35 13.77 -21.02
C ARG A 123 -13.01 12.29 -20.88
N THR A 124 -12.02 12.00 -20.05
CA THR A 124 -11.57 10.65 -19.69
C THR A 124 -11.86 10.36 -18.22
N LEU A 125 -12.00 9.07 -17.90
CA LEU A 125 -11.98 8.60 -16.52
C LEU A 125 -10.56 8.60 -15.96
N ILE A 126 -10.43 8.54 -14.64
CA ILE A 126 -9.12 8.56 -13.96
C ILE A 126 -8.29 7.33 -14.37
N GLU A 127 -8.92 6.18 -14.50
CA GLU A 127 -8.30 4.90 -14.85
C GLU A 127 -7.71 4.94 -16.27
N GLU A 128 -8.41 5.58 -17.22
CA GLU A 128 -7.88 5.82 -18.57
C GLU A 128 -6.64 6.71 -18.52
N ASN A 129 -6.69 7.80 -17.74
CA ASN A 129 -5.54 8.69 -17.58
C ASN A 129 -4.34 7.97 -16.95
N LEU A 130 -4.57 7.09 -15.96
CA LEU A 130 -3.50 6.30 -15.34
C LEU A 130 -2.87 5.31 -16.33
N VAL A 131 -3.70 4.67 -17.17
CA VAL A 131 -3.23 3.77 -18.23
C VAL A 131 -2.42 4.54 -19.27
N ASP A 132 -2.87 5.71 -19.70
CA ASP A 132 -2.16 6.53 -20.70
C ASP A 132 -0.87 7.14 -20.12
N GLN A 133 -0.86 7.51 -18.84
CA GLN A 133 0.36 7.90 -18.13
C GLN A 133 1.37 6.76 -18.09
N ALA A 134 0.94 5.54 -17.76
CA ALA A 134 1.81 4.36 -17.78
C ALA A 134 2.39 4.11 -19.19
N LYS A 135 1.55 4.14 -20.24
CA LYS A 135 2.01 4.01 -21.64
C LYS A 135 3.03 5.08 -22.03
N SER A 136 2.77 6.33 -21.65
CA SER A 136 3.64 7.47 -21.94
C SER A 136 4.99 7.31 -21.26
N GLN A 137 5.01 6.93 -19.98
CA GLN A 137 6.24 6.71 -19.22
C GLN A 137 7.07 5.58 -19.82
N ILE A 138 6.46 4.45 -20.14
CA ILE A 138 7.14 3.31 -20.78
C ILE A 138 7.74 3.73 -22.13
N SER A 139 7.01 4.52 -22.91
CA SER A 139 7.46 4.99 -24.22
C SER A 139 8.61 6.00 -24.11
N LYS A 140 8.59 6.89 -23.10
CA LYS A 140 9.69 7.82 -22.79
C LYS A 140 10.97 7.09 -22.40
N GLU A 141 10.87 5.90 -21.83
CA GLU A 141 12.01 5.02 -21.54
C GLU A 141 12.49 4.23 -22.78
N GLY A 142 11.96 4.51 -23.98
CA GLY A 142 12.32 3.81 -25.22
C GLY A 142 11.75 2.39 -25.32
N LYS A 143 10.82 2.01 -24.44
CA LYS A 143 10.23 0.67 -24.39
C LYS A 143 8.88 0.66 -25.09
N LYS A 144 8.56 -0.43 -25.80
CA LYS A 144 7.20 -0.67 -26.32
C LYS A 144 6.20 -0.81 -25.15
N PRO A 145 5.07 -0.08 -25.13
CA PRO A 145 4.05 -0.19 -24.09
C PRO A 145 3.18 -1.43 -24.29
N THR A 146 3.74 -2.60 -23.97
CA THR A 146 2.98 -3.87 -23.99
C THR A 146 1.99 -3.92 -22.82
N PRO A 147 0.90 -4.69 -22.92
CA PRO A 147 -0.07 -4.80 -21.85
C PRO A 147 0.53 -5.19 -20.49
N ASP A 148 1.46 -6.15 -20.47
CA ASP A 148 2.12 -6.57 -19.22
C ASP A 148 2.95 -5.45 -18.59
N ARG A 149 3.61 -4.61 -19.41
CA ARG A 149 4.35 -3.44 -18.90
C ARG A 149 3.41 -2.38 -18.37
N ILE A 150 2.25 -2.19 -19.00
CA ILE A 150 1.21 -1.28 -18.51
C ILE A 150 0.69 -1.78 -17.16
N ILE A 151 0.28 -3.05 -17.07
CA ILE A 151 -0.16 -3.70 -15.83
C ILE A 151 0.89 -3.54 -14.74
N ALA A 152 2.17 -3.78 -15.06
CA ALA A 152 3.26 -3.64 -14.11
C ALA A 152 3.50 -2.18 -13.64
N GLY A 153 3.24 -1.20 -14.51
CA GLY A 153 3.44 0.23 -14.23
C GLY A 153 2.26 0.93 -13.56
N LEU A 154 1.11 0.26 -13.39
CA LEU A 154 -0.06 0.83 -12.72
C LEU A 154 0.08 0.77 -11.20
N THR A 155 -0.15 1.90 -10.56
CA THR A 155 -0.03 2.03 -9.10
C THR A 155 -1.16 1.34 -8.36
N PHE A 156 -0.96 0.99 -7.07
CA PHE A 156 -2.00 0.47 -6.17
C PHE A 156 -3.35 1.18 -6.27
N GLY A 157 -3.35 2.51 -6.46
CA GLY A 157 -4.57 3.31 -6.57
C GLY A 157 -5.49 2.85 -7.71
N PHE A 158 -4.94 2.45 -8.85
CA PHE A 158 -5.69 1.89 -9.98
C PHE A 158 -6.44 0.62 -9.56
N TRP A 159 -5.71 -0.33 -8.95
CA TRP A 159 -6.25 -1.63 -8.53
C TRP A 159 -7.35 -1.49 -7.48
N THR A 160 -7.19 -0.56 -6.53
CA THR A 160 -8.25 -0.28 -5.55
C THR A 160 -9.52 0.28 -6.18
N THR A 161 -9.41 1.05 -7.27
CA THR A 161 -10.60 1.60 -7.92
C THR A 161 -11.40 0.51 -8.64
N LEU A 162 -10.74 -0.54 -9.13
CA LEU A 162 -11.44 -1.69 -9.71
C LEU A 162 -12.37 -2.40 -8.70
N LEU A 163 -12.17 -2.24 -7.39
CA LEU A 163 -13.02 -2.82 -6.33
C LEU A 163 -14.31 -2.01 -6.04
N THR A 164 -14.47 -0.85 -6.69
CA THR A 164 -15.59 0.07 -6.43
C THR A 164 -16.88 -0.37 -7.17
N ASP A 165 -18.03 0.19 -6.74
CA ASP A 165 -19.35 -0.10 -7.31
C ASP A 165 -19.50 0.13 -8.83
N PRO A 166 -18.76 1.04 -9.51
CA PRO A 166 -18.81 1.13 -10.96
C PRO A 166 -18.46 -0.15 -11.69
N TYR A 167 -17.66 -1.03 -11.09
CA TYR A 167 -17.21 -2.29 -11.69
C TYR A 167 -18.10 -3.48 -11.28
N GLU A 168 -19.25 -3.19 -10.66
CA GLU A 168 -20.26 -4.15 -10.25
C GLU A 168 -21.40 -4.22 -11.27
N ASP A 169 -21.73 -5.42 -11.75
CA ASP A 169 -22.84 -5.69 -12.65
C ASP A 169 -23.56 -7.00 -12.28
N PRO A 170 -24.35 -6.99 -11.19
CA PRO A 170 -24.92 -8.21 -10.61
C PRO A 170 -25.89 -8.98 -11.52
N HIS A 171 -26.37 -8.35 -12.59
CA HIS A 171 -27.39 -8.91 -13.48
C HIS A 171 -26.90 -9.13 -14.91
N GLY A 172 -25.90 -8.40 -15.36
CA GLY A 172 -25.43 -8.47 -16.75
C GLY A 172 -24.17 -9.30 -16.95
N ASP A 173 -23.42 -9.60 -15.88
CA ASP A 173 -22.12 -10.29 -15.98
C ASP A 173 -21.16 -9.64 -17.00
N ARG A 174 -21.27 -8.31 -17.17
CA ARG A 174 -20.44 -7.53 -18.11
C ARG A 174 -19.20 -6.96 -17.45
N LEU A 175 -19.17 -6.87 -16.11
CA LEU A 175 -18.13 -6.23 -15.33
C LEU A 175 -17.50 -7.22 -14.34
N LEU A 176 -16.60 -6.73 -13.47
CA LEU A 176 -15.74 -7.58 -12.64
C LEU A 176 -16.52 -8.26 -11.49
N TRP A 177 -17.44 -7.53 -10.85
CA TRP A 177 -18.11 -8.01 -9.64
C TRP A 177 -19.60 -8.24 -9.86
N PRO A 178 -20.21 -9.23 -9.17
CA PRO A 178 -19.62 -10.16 -8.20
C PRO A 178 -18.89 -11.37 -8.83
N THR A 179 -18.91 -11.50 -10.16
CA THR A 179 -18.45 -12.67 -10.91
C THR A 179 -17.04 -13.14 -10.53
N LEU A 180 -16.10 -12.21 -10.37
CA LEU A 180 -14.70 -12.55 -10.07
C LEU A 180 -14.41 -12.64 -8.57
N THR A 181 -15.37 -12.40 -7.68
CA THR A 181 -15.10 -12.30 -6.23
C THR A 181 -14.49 -13.58 -5.67
N SER A 182 -15.05 -14.74 -5.99
CA SER A 182 -14.52 -16.03 -5.53
C SER A 182 -13.21 -16.44 -6.20
N GLN A 183 -12.86 -15.83 -7.33
CA GLN A 183 -11.61 -16.09 -8.04
C GLN A 183 -10.47 -15.22 -7.52
N VAL A 184 -10.77 -13.94 -7.21
CA VAL A 184 -9.78 -12.99 -6.68
C VAL A 184 -9.56 -13.20 -5.18
N PHE A 185 -10.62 -13.51 -4.43
CA PHE A 185 -10.60 -13.67 -2.98
C PHE A 185 -11.12 -15.06 -2.54
N PRO A 186 -10.50 -16.16 -2.99
CA PRO A 186 -10.98 -17.51 -2.72
C PRO A 186 -11.00 -17.88 -1.23
N ASN A 187 -10.19 -17.21 -0.40
CA ASN A 187 -10.06 -17.48 1.03
C ASN A 187 -10.69 -16.38 1.90
N ALA A 188 -11.47 -15.46 1.33
CA ALA A 188 -12.19 -14.47 2.12
C ALA A 188 -13.22 -15.17 3.04
N PRO A 189 -13.35 -14.76 4.32
CA PRO A 189 -14.34 -15.33 5.21
C PRO A 189 -15.77 -15.12 4.69
N ALA A 190 -16.67 -16.04 5.05
CA ALA A 190 -18.08 -15.90 4.73
C ALA A 190 -18.65 -14.59 5.31
N GLY A 191 -19.54 -13.94 4.56
CA GLY A 191 -20.23 -12.72 4.98
C GLY A 191 -19.55 -11.41 4.58
N TYR A 192 -18.34 -11.44 4.02
CA TYR A 192 -17.70 -10.25 3.47
C TYR A 192 -18.25 -9.92 2.08
N SER A 193 -18.78 -8.71 1.92
CA SER A 193 -19.20 -8.20 0.62
C SER A 193 -18.05 -7.53 -0.12
N ARG A 194 -18.21 -7.31 -1.43
CA ARG A 194 -17.30 -6.45 -2.22
C ARG A 194 -17.14 -5.06 -1.57
N ARG A 195 -18.20 -4.51 -0.95
CA ARG A 195 -18.11 -3.22 -0.25
C ARG A 195 -17.14 -3.29 0.92
N ASP A 196 -17.16 -4.37 1.69
CA ASP A 196 -16.28 -4.56 2.84
C ASP A 196 -14.82 -4.74 2.40
N ILE A 197 -14.60 -5.58 1.38
CA ILE A 197 -13.29 -5.75 0.74
C ILE A 197 -12.76 -4.40 0.23
N CYS A 198 -13.57 -3.66 -0.53
CA CYS A 198 -13.23 -2.34 -1.02
C CYS A 198 -12.86 -1.39 0.13
N ALA A 199 -13.64 -1.35 1.20
CA ALA A 199 -13.37 -0.51 2.36
C ALA A 199 -12.04 -0.87 3.06
N ALA A 200 -11.68 -2.16 3.12
CA ALA A 200 -10.39 -2.61 3.66
C ALA A 200 -9.22 -2.14 2.79
N PHE A 201 -9.29 -2.35 1.47
CA PHE A 201 -8.24 -1.90 0.54
C PHE A 201 -8.07 -0.37 0.50
N PHE A 202 -9.14 0.40 0.67
CA PHE A 202 -9.04 1.86 0.77
C PHE A 202 -8.38 2.32 2.07
N GLN A 203 -8.60 1.65 3.20
CA GLN A 203 -7.87 1.94 4.45
C GLN A 203 -6.37 1.67 4.28
N ILE A 204 -6.00 0.56 3.61
CA ILE A 204 -4.61 0.26 3.29
C ILE A 204 -4.01 1.29 2.33
N LYS A 205 -4.78 1.76 1.34
CA LYS A 205 -4.37 2.81 0.41
C LYS A 205 -4.05 4.12 1.11
N GLU A 206 -4.82 4.52 2.13
CA GLU A 206 -4.52 5.71 2.93
C GLU A 206 -3.17 5.58 3.64
N LEU A 207 -2.88 4.42 4.25
CA LEU A 207 -1.58 4.14 4.87
C LEU A 207 -0.45 4.16 3.84
N ARG A 208 -0.65 3.54 2.67
CA ARG A 208 0.30 3.54 1.56
C ARG A 208 0.59 4.95 1.05
N ASN A 209 -0.43 5.80 0.94
CA ASN A 209 -0.25 7.19 0.51
C ASN A 209 0.61 7.97 1.52
N ARG A 210 0.37 7.80 2.82
CA ARG A 210 1.22 8.39 3.87
C ARG A 210 2.68 7.94 3.75
N LEU A 211 2.90 6.65 3.45
CA LEU A 211 4.23 6.11 3.16
C LEU A 211 4.87 6.77 1.94
N SER A 212 4.15 6.89 0.82
CA SER A 212 4.63 7.55 -0.41
C SER A 212 4.90 9.05 -0.24
N HIS A 213 4.20 9.73 0.66
CA HIS A 213 4.41 11.14 0.98
C HIS A 213 5.44 11.38 2.10
N HIS A 214 6.08 10.31 2.59
CA HIS A 214 7.04 10.34 3.70
C HIS A 214 6.48 10.98 4.98
N GLU A 215 5.21 10.73 5.25
CA GLU A 215 4.56 11.15 6.49
C GLU A 215 4.87 10.20 7.65
N ALA A 216 4.53 10.61 8.88
CA ALA A 216 4.62 9.75 10.03
C ALA A 216 3.58 8.63 9.93
N VAL A 217 3.99 7.36 9.78
CA VAL A 217 3.09 6.22 9.51
C VAL A 217 2.29 5.77 10.74
N TRP A 218 2.74 6.13 11.93
CA TRP A 218 2.08 5.87 13.22
C TRP A 218 1.07 6.95 13.64
N LYS A 219 0.94 8.05 12.88
CA LYS A 219 0.01 9.17 13.19
C LYS A 219 -1.45 8.84 12.82
N PHE A 220 -2.24 8.43 13.79
CA PHE A 220 -3.68 8.15 13.60
C PHE A 220 -4.58 9.17 14.29
N HIS A 221 -5.84 9.15 13.90
CA HIS A 221 -6.93 9.85 14.58
C HIS A 221 -8.05 8.85 14.88
N GLN A 222 -8.85 9.16 15.89
CA GLN A 222 -10.00 8.33 16.26
C GLN A 222 -11.03 8.31 15.15
N LYS A 223 -11.76 7.21 15.01
CA LYS A 223 -12.94 7.16 14.13
C LYS A 223 -14.13 7.76 14.87
N ASN A 224 -14.93 8.56 14.17
CA ASN A 224 -16.20 9.06 14.65
C ASN A 224 -17.17 7.86 14.84
N PRO A 225 -17.71 7.63 16.04
CA PRO A 225 -18.55 6.45 16.30
C PRO A 225 -19.83 6.40 15.47
N ALA A 226 -20.40 7.54 15.08
CA ALA A 226 -21.64 7.62 14.35
C ALA A 226 -21.45 7.41 12.84
N THR A 227 -20.32 7.85 12.28
CA THR A 227 -20.08 7.81 10.82
C THR A 227 -19.03 6.80 10.38
N GLY A 228 -18.24 6.26 11.32
CA GLY A 228 -17.09 5.41 11.05
C GLY A 228 -15.89 6.12 10.39
N LYS A 229 -16.02 7.41 10.06
CA LYS A 229 -14.98 8.20 9.38
C LYS A 229 -13.92 8.69 10.36
N THR A 230 -12.70 8.86 9.88
CA THR A 230 -11.59 9.44 10.66
C THR A 230 -11.93 10.87 11.10
N ASP A 231 -11.88 11.13 12.40
CA ASP A 231 -12.08 12.46 13.01
C ASP A 231 -10.73 13.14 13.23
N TYR A 232 -10.32 13.97 12.28
CA TYR A 232 -9.03 14.69 12.32
C TYR A 232 -8.87 15.65 13.51
N SER A 233 -9.96 15.96 14.24
CA SER A 233 -9.88 16.76 15.47
C SER A 233 -9.43 15.93 16.68
N LYS A 234 -9.46 14.59 16.59
CA LYS A 234 -9.17 13.66 17.70
C LYS A 234 -7.95 12.78 17.40
N PRO A 235 -6.73 13.33 17.45
CA PRO A 235 -5.53 12.54 17.25
C PRO A 235 -5.32 11.49 18.35
N VAL A 236 -4.69 10.38 17.98
CA VAL A 236 -4.23 9.37 18.92
C VAL A 236 -2.88 9.79 19.49
N TYR A 237 -2.72 9.65 20.81
CA TYR A 237 -1.52 10.02 21.55
C TYR A 237 -0.85 8.80 22.17
N GLY A 238 0.48 8.88 22.31
CA GLY A 238 1.31 7.85 22.93
C GLY A 238 1.82 6.80 21.96
N THR A 239 3.04 6.33 22.20
CA THR A 239 3.72 5.33 21.38
C THR A 239 2.99 4.00 21.37
N GLN A 240 2.54 3.52 22.53
CA GLN A 240 1.84 2.23 22.63
C GLN A 240 0.56 2.19 21.78
N ALA A 241 -0.30 3.21 21.91
CA ALA A 241 -1.55 3.28 21.15
C ALA A 241 -1.28 3.44 19.65
N SER A 242 -0.33 4.30 19.28
CA SER A 242 0.06 4.53 17.88
C SER A 242 0.62 3.25 17.23
N CYS A 243 1.49 2.53 17.94
CA CYS A 243 2.05 1.26 17.46
C CYS A 243 0.98 0.17 17.37
N SER A 244 0.07 0.08 18.35
CA SER A 244 -1.01 -0.91 18.34
C SER A 244 -1.93 -0.74 17.13
N LEU A 245 -2.28 0.51 16.79
CA LEU A 245 -3.07 0.80 15.58
C LEU A 245 -2.31 0.52 14.29
N LEU A 246 -1.03 0.87 14.22
CA LEU A 246 -0.22 0.58 13.04
C LEU A 246 -0.02 -0.92 12.84
N ARG A 247 0.18 -1.69 13.92
CA ARG A 247 0.22 -3.15 13.90
C ARG A 247 -1.08 -3.73 13.36
N LYS A 248 -2.24 -3.26 13.85
CA LYS A 248 -3.53 -3.68 13.30
C LYS A 248 -3.62 -3.44 11.79
N HIS A 249 -3.22 -2.27 11.31
CA HIS A 249 -3.20 -2.02 9.86
C HIS A 249 -2.23 -2.93 9.10
N TYR A 250 -1.11 -3.31 9.71
CA TYR A 250 -0.19 -4.29 9.14
C TYR A 250 -0.82 -5.68 9.07
N ASP A 251 -1.50 -6.10 10.14
CA ASP A 251 -2.23 -7.37 10.20
C ASP A 251 -3.31 -7.41 9.12
N ASP A 252 -4.06 -6.30 8.95
CA ASP A 252 -5.07 -6.16 7.87
C ASP A 252 -4.42 -6.35 6.48
N ILE A 253 -3.21 -5.83 6.24
CA ILE A 253 -2.48 -6.02 4.97
C ILE A 253 -2.18 -7.50 4.75
N ILE A 254 -1.65 -8.19 5.76
CA ILE A 254 -1.30 -9.61 5.69
C ILE A 254 -2.56 -10.48 5.55
N GLU A 255 -3.65 -10.10 6.20
CA GLU A 255 -4.95 -10.75 6.07
C GLU A 255 -5.49 -10.64 4.64
N MET A 256 -5.44 -9.45 4.02
CA MET A 256 -5.86 -9.27 2.63
C MET A 256 -5.02 -10.09 1.66
N VAL A 257 -3.71 -10.25 1.91
CA VAL A 257 -2.87 -11.19 1.14
C VAL A 257 -3.41 -12.61 1.28
N GLY A 258 -3.72 -13.05 2.51
CA GLY A 258 -4.26 -14.37 2.80
C GLY A 258 -5.61 -14.64 2.12
N TRP A 259 -6.49 -13.64 2.04
CA TRP A 259 -7.78 -13.78 1.34
C TRP A 259 -7.60 -14.09 -0.15
N MET A 260 -6.53 -13.58 -0.78
CA MET A 260 -6.19 -13.85 -2.17
C MET A 260 -5.35 -15.14 -2.33
N SER A 261 -4.42 -15.39 -1.41
CA SER A 261 -3.52 -16.56 -1.43
C SER A 261 -2.95 -16.84 -0.03
N THR A 262 -3.37 -17.94 0.58
CA THR A 262 -2.81 -18.44 1.85
C THR A 262 -1.33 -18.81 1.69
N GLU A 263 -0.96 -19.49 0.61
CA GLU A 263 0.43 -19.84 0.31
C GLU A 263 1.35 -18.61 0.27
N ARG A 264 0.90 -17.51 -0.35
CA ARG A 264 1.71 -16.29 -0.42
C ARG A 264 1.83 -15.58 0.92
N LYS A 265 0.79 -15.62 1.75
CA LYS A 265 0.84 -15.15 3.14
C LYS A 265 1.84 -15.99 3.95
N ASP A 266 1.74 -17.31 3.88
CA ASP A 266 2.60 -18.23 4.63
C ASP A 266 4.06 -18.09 4.19
N ASN A 267 4.31 -18.00 2.88
CA ASN A 267 5.65 -17.74 2.34
C ASN A 267 6.22 -16.42 2.88
N PHE A 268 5.43 -15.34 2.92
CA PHE A 268 5.88 -14.05 3.46
C PHE A 268 6.25 -14.14 4.95
N LEU A 269 5.45 -14.84 5.75
CA LEU A 269 5.67 -14.99 7.20
C LEU A 269 6.84 -15.92 7.51
N ASN A 270 6.97 -17.04 6.80
CA ASN A 270 8.03 -18.03 7.02
C ASN A 270 9.44 -17.49 6.71
N HIS A 271 9.54 -16.48 5.84
CA HIS A 271 10.82 -15.81 5.54
C HIS A 271 11.07 -14.58 6.42
N SER A 272 10.39 -14.48 7.56
CA SER A 272 10.62 -13.43 8.58
C SER A 272 10.45 -11.99 8.09
N ALA A 273 9.79 -11.78 6.94
CA ALA A 273 9.65 -10.45 6.32
C ALA A 273 8.82 -9.46 7.17
N ASN A 274 8.09 -9.97 8.15
CA ASN A 274 7.27 -9.23 9.11
C ASN A 274 7.99 -8.84 10.41
N LEU A 275 9.03 -9.59 10.82
CA LEU A 275 9.64 -9.44 12.15
C LEU A 275 10.20 -8.03 12.37
N ARG A 276 10.87 -7.46 11.36
CA ARG A 276 11.39 -6.08 11.41
C ARG A 276 10.32 -5.05 11.71
N PHE A 277 9.15 -5.20 11.11
CA PHE A 277 8.05 -4.29 11.34
C PHE A 277 7.57 -4.38 12.79
N TYR A 278 7.31 -5.57 13.32
CA TYR A 278 6.82 -5.70 14.71
C TYR A 278 7.85 -5.25 15.74
N ALA A 279 9.14 -5.53 15.52
CA ALA A 279 10.23 -5.07 16.37
C ALA A 279 10.23 -3.52 16.45
N LEU A 280 10.28 -2.86 15.29
CA LEU A 280 10.29 -1.38 15.23
C LEU A 280 8.97 -0.76 15.69
N CYS A 281 7.83 -1.40 15.39
CA CYS A 281 6.50 -0.93 15.75
C CYS A 281 6.16 -1.27 17.20
N SER A 282 7.01 -0.87 18.14
CA SER A 282 6.83 -1.13 19.57
C SER A 282 7.36 0.05 20.40
N VAL A 283 7.06 0.06 21.70
CA VAL A 283 7.65 1.03 22.63
C VAL A 283 9.17 0.87 22.67
N ASP A 284 9.67 -0.37 22.71
CA ASP A 284 11.11 -0.65 22.71
C ASP A 284 11.77 -0.32 21.38
N GLY A 285 11.05 -0.53 20.27
CA GLY A 285 11.47 -0.13 18.94
C GLY A 285 11.65 1.39 18.80
N LEU A 286 10.88 2.20 19.53
CA LEU A 286 11.13 3.64 19.64
C LEU A 286 12.28 3.92 20.61
N ASN A 287 12.29 3.28 21.80
CA ASN A 287 13.31 3.49 22.82
C ASN A 287 14.72 3.15 22.30
N SER A 288 14.88 2.16 21.43
CA SER A 288 16.17 1.84 20.78
C SER A 288 16.78 3.01 20.02
N TYR A 289 15.98 4.02 19.62
CA TYR A 289 16.46 5.25 19.01
C TYR A 289 16.58 6.40 20.02
N ILE A 290 15.60 6.56 20.92
CA ILE A 290 15.46 7.78 21.73
C ILE A 290 15.97 7.67 23.17
N ALA A 291 16.03 6.46 23.70
CA ALA A 291 16.36 6.14 25.09
C ALA A 291 16.78 4.65 25.21
N PRO A 292 17.89 4.21 24.57
CA PRO A 292 18.29 2.81 24.55
C PRO A 292 18.48 2.20 25.94
N GLU A 293 18.83 3.03 26.93
CA GLU A 293 18.96 2.67 28.33
C GLU A 293 17.67 2.13 28.98
N LYS A 294 16.51 2.33 28.33
CA LYS A 294 15.23 1.77 28.78
C LYS A 294 14.99 0.33 28.33
N ILE A 295 15.83 -0.19 27.45
CA ILE A 295 15.73 -1.59 27.00
C ILE A 295 16.15 -2.48 28.17
N LYS A 296 15.26 -3.40 28.55
CA LYS A 296 15.39 -4.23 29.74
C LYS A 296 16.58 -5.20 29.65
N GLU A 297 16.74 -5.86 28.52
CA GLU A 297 17.81 -6.84 28.33
C GLU A 297 19.08 -6.14 27.85
N GLN A 298 20.18 -6.36 28.58
CA GLN A 298 21.47 -5.76 28.27
C GLN A 298 22.59 -6.78 28.45
N ILE A 299 23.58 -6.72 27.55
CA ILE A 299 24.83 -7.48 27.65
C ILE A 299 25.98 -6.46 27.65
N GLU A 300 26.79 -6.50 28.70
CA GLU A 300 28.04 -5.77 28.77
C GLU A 300 29.11 -6.61 28.08
N VAL A 301 29.71 -6.07 27.02
CA VAL A 301 30.70 -6.81 26.21
C VAL A 301 32.00 -6.91 26.99
N SER A 302 32.29 -8.10 27.49
CA SER A 302 33.54 -8.44 28.16
C SER A 302 34.56 -9.04 27.17
N ASN A 303 35.76 -9.39 27.65
CA ASN A 303 36.76 -10.11 26.84
C ASN A 303 36.50 -11.64 26.79
N ASP A 304 35.45 -12.15 27.46
CA ASP A 304 35.12 -13.58 27.49
C ASP A 304 34.01 -13.90 26.48
N ASP A 305 34.42 -14.04 25.21
CA ASP A 305 33.53 -14.00 24.04
C ASP A 305 32.43 -15.08 24.04
N ASN A 306 32.65 -16.23 24.68
CA ASN A 306 31.72 -17.37 24.58
C ASN A 306 30.47 -17.23 25.46
N GLU A 307 30.56 -16.64 26.65
CA GLU A 307 29.40 -16.47 27.52
C GLU A 307 28.46 -15.38 27.00
N ASP A 308 29.04 -14.27 26.52
CA ASP A 308 28.30 -13.14 25.97
C ASP A 308 27.57 -13.52 24.67
N ILE A 309 28.20 -14.34 23.80
CA ILE A 309 27.54 -14.89 22.60
C ILE A 309 26.37 -15.81 22.97
N ASN A 310 26.52 -16.70 23.95
CA ASN A 310 25.43 -17.60 24.35
C ASN A 310 24.25 -16.85 24.97
N ARG A 311 24.53 -15.81 25.79
CA ARG A 311 23.50 -14.91 26.32
C ARG A 311 22.79 -14.16 25.20
N LEU A 312 23.54 -13.66 24.22
CA LEU A 312 22.99 -12.98 23.04
C LEU A 312 22.04 -13.89 22.27
N ILE A 313 22.46 -15.13 21.97
CA ILE A 313 21.63 -16.12 21.27
C ILE A 313 20.34 -16.41 22.05
N ASN A 314 20.41 -16.58 23.37
CA ASN A 314 19.25 -16.87 24.20
C ASN A 314 18.22 -15.71 24.18
N VAL A 315 18.68 -14.46 24.32
CA VAL A 315 17.79 -13.29 24.30
C VAL A 315 17.17 -13.09 22.91
N LEU A 316 17.96 -13.26 21.85
CA LEU A 316 17.44 -13.16 20.48
C LEU A 316 16.44 -14.28 20.16
N GLY A 317 16.64 -15.49 20.70
CA GLY A 317 15.69 -16.60 20.60
C GLY A 317 14.37 -16.38 21.34
N LYS A 318 14.34 -15.47 22.33
CA LYS A 318 13.12 -15.08 23.06
C LYS A 318 12.32 -13.96 22.38
N ASN A 319 12.78 -13.46 21.23
CA ASN A 319 12.18 -12.30 20.56
C ASN A 319 12.12 -11.06 21.48
N GLU A 320 13.22 -10.73 22.15
CA GLU A 320 13.36 -9.51 22.95
C GLU A 320 14.38 -8.53 22.32
N PHE A 321 14.22 -7.23 22.58
CA PHE A 321 15.27 -6.26 22.24
C PHE A 321 16.43 -6.39 23.21
N ILE A 322 17.65 -6.32 22.69
CA ILE A 322 18.86 -6.38 23.50
C ILE A 322 19.78 -5.20 23.21
N ARG A 323 20.34 -4.64 24.29
CA ARG A 323 21.31 -3.54 24.24
C ARG A 323 22.71 -4.09 24.53
N LEU A 324 23.64 -3.91 23.58
CA LEU A 324 25.07 -4.18 23.79
C LEU A 324 25.75 -2.91 24.32
N VAL A 325 26.44 -3.05 25.45
CA VAL A 325 27.04 -1.93 26.20
C VAL A 325 28.54 -2.16 26.36
N LYS A 326 29.33 -1.10 26.23
CA LYS A 326 30.75 -1.06 26.63
C LYS A 326 31.04 0.27 27.29
N GLU A 327 31.70 0.24 28.45
CA GLU A 327 32.03 1.45 29.21
C GLU A 327 30.80 2.34 29.43
N GLU A 328 29.68 1.73 29.83
CA GLU A 328 28.36 2.35 30.03
C GLU A 328 27.68 2.94 28.77
N GLN A 329 28.35 2.95 27.62
CA GLN A 329 27.82 3.45 26.36
C GLN A 329 27.14 2.34 25.54
N THR A 330 26.01 2.67 24.93
CA THR A 330 25.35 1.76 23.97
C THR A 330 26.20 1.66 22.70
N ILE A 331 26.72 0.47 22.41
CA ILE A 331 27.36 0.20 21.12
C ILE A 331 26.30 -0.10 20.07
N LEU A 332 25.37 -0.99 20.41
CA LEU A 332 24.38 -1.51 19.47
C LEU A 332 23.09 -1.87 20.20
N THR A 333 21.97 -1.75 19.51
CA THR A 333 20.70 -2.33 19.92
C THR A 333 20.23 -3.28 18.84
N ILE A 334 19.96 -4.52 19.21
CA ILE A 334 19.50 -5.57 18.30
C ILE A 334 18.04 -5.89 18.64
N GLY A 335 17.18 -5.86 17.62
CA GLY A 335 15.79 -6.26 17.74
C GLY A 335 15.57 -7.69 17.26
N THR A 336 14.31 -8.13 17.30
CA THR A 336 13.86 -9.46 16.88
C THR A 336 13.81 -9.62 15.35
N ASP A 337 14.45 -8.71 14.62
CA ASP A 337 14.29 -8.54 13.18
C ASP A 337 15.32 -9.30 12.35
N ASN A 338 16.13 -10.13 12.99
CA ASN A 338 17.09 -10.98 12.32
C ASN A 338 16.44 -12.33 11.98
N SER A 339 16.67 -12.81 10.76
CA SER A 339 16.29 -14.16 10.34
C SER A 339 17.13 -15.18 11.08
N PHE A 340 16.63 -15.73 12.18
CA PHE A 340 17.24 -16.88 12.81
C PHE A 340 16.69 -18.15 12.18
N SER A 341 17.55 -18.89 11.47
CA SER A 341 17.32 -20.32 11.28
C SER A 341 17.56 -20.96 12.64
N LEU A 342 16.50 -21.36 13.35
CA LEU A 342 16.64 -22.39 14.36
C LEU A 342 17.12 -23.63 13.61
N LEU A 343 18.41 -23.96 13.75
CA LEU A 343 18.95 -25.27 13.38
C LEU A 343 18.40 -26.33 14.34
#